data_AF-A0A815IK14-F1
#
_entry.id   AF-A0A815IK14-F1
#
_cell.length_a   1.000
_cell.length_b   1.000
_cell.length_c   1.000
_cell.angle_alpha   90.00
_cell.angle_beta   90.00
_cell.angle_gamma   90.00
#
_symmetry.space_group_name_H-M   'P 1'
#
loop_
_entity.id
_entity.type
_entity.pdbx_description
1 polymer ?
#
loop_
_entity_poly.entity_id
_entity_poly.type
_entity_poly.pdbx_seq_one_letter_code
_entity_poly.pdbx_strand_id
1 'polypeptide(L)'
;MKYSTSSTCPCEQISIKYGEFVRVEMIYHEICSSDFQSQQWFDYLYDEDQINERNFRSTASAQFQSLGSLCKLTKKTIDTSLTQFYSTKLIASQLLSNETFQNRIHSLITLLQKTTSQSFKRTLKMIEEILHGNFYMSVYQTNWKFTVLERANFSQIYTNPMKYQSCSCGTSSLCSEPVIIDNSIIDGLFIGCYPMKTILQSSLQCFYNETCLQIILSYFQKSSSNNISFQILSLNNSYGIDEKVEQMVDRLFVDQWNINCSYENYYEKCRPTFCTYSYIEYFNIFYIVTTILKGDVSPNYVVVGDLNKDHCVDITLVNYWSSYMNIFLGNGDGTFSSWATYSTGTDSKPYAVALGDLNSDDKLDVVVTNYGGDTTGIFQDFDNGSFVNQTAVVIEEY
;
A
#
# COMPACT_ATOMS: atom_id res chain seq x y z
N MET A 1 8.64 -24.46 0.21
CA MET A 1 7.94 -23.60 1.19
C MET A 1 7.59 -22.28 0.51
N LYS A 2 6.31 -22.00 0.23
CA LYS A 2 5.94 -20.84 -0.61
C LYS A 2 6.03 -19.49 0.15
N TYR A 3 6.09 -19.51 1.49
CA TYR A 3 6.11 -18.30 2.32
C TYR A 3 6.86 -18.53 3.63
N SER A 4 8.19 -18.43 3.61
CA SER A 4 8.98 -18.25 4.83
C SER A 4 9.07 -16.75 5.12
N THR A 5 8.56 -16.33 6.28
CA THR A 5 8.57 -14.93 6.74
C THR A 5 9.96 -14.45 7.17
N SER A 6 10.96 -15.33 7.23
CA SER A 6 12.30 -15.06 7.76
C SER A 6 13.44 -15.17 6.72
N SER A 7 13.14 -15.43 5.45
CA SER A 7 14.17 -15.72 4.43
C SER A 7 14.41 -14.54 3.48
N THR A 8 15.65 -14.05 3.42
CA THR A 8 16.10 -13.02 2.47
C THR A 8 16.59 -13.67 1.18
N CYS A 9 15.71 -13.71 0.17
CA CYS A 9 16.06 -14.19 -1.16
C CYS A 9 16.49 -13.01 -2.05
N PRO A 10 17.58 -13.09 -2.84
CA PRO A 10 17.88 -12.05 -3.83
C PRO A 10 16.75 -11.96 -4.86
N CYS A 11 16.46 -10.75 -5.35
CA CYS A 11 15.40 -10.58 -6.36
C CYS A 11 15.98 -10.75 -7.77
N GLU A 12 15.33 -11.52 -8.65
CA GLU A 12 15.76 -11.62 -10.06
C GLU A 12 15.63 -10.27 -10.79
N GLN A 13 14.59 -9.51 -10.48
CA GLN A 13 14.34 -8.19 -11.05
C GLN A 13 14.38 -7.10 -9.98
N ILE A 14 15.43 -6.29 -9.99
CA ILE A 14 15.62 -5.19 -9.02
C ILE A 14 14.51 -4.13 -9.09
N SER A 15 13.80 -4.03 -10.22
CA SER A 15 12.79 -3.00 -10.47
C SER A 15 11.55 -3.58 -11.16
N ILE A 16 10.41 -3.57 -10.49
CA ILE A 16 9.13 -4.07 -11.02
C ILE A 16 8.10 -2.93 -11.00
N LYS A 17 7.33 -2.74 -12.08
CA LYS A 17 6.31 -1.69 -12.15
C LYS A 17 5.14 -2.00 -11.22
N TYR A 18 4.62 -0.99 -10.51
CA TYR A 18 3.48 -1.21 -9.62
C TYR A 18 2.23 -1.71 -10.37
N GLY A 19 2.02 -1.29 -11.62
CA GLY A 19 0.88 -1.72 -12.42
C GLY A 19 0.84 -3.23 -12.72
N GLU A 20 1.93 -3.98 -12.47
CA GLU A 20 1.95 -5.44 -12.69
C GLU A 20 1.32 -6.24 -11.54
N PHE A 21 1.21 -5.64 -10.35
CA PHE A 21 0.75 -6.34 -9.14
C PHE A 21 -0.15 -5.51 -8.22
N VAL A 22 -0.33 -4.21 -8.50
CA VAL A 22 -1.29 -3.33 -7.81
C VAL A 22 -2.35 -2.88 -8.81
N ARG A 23 -3.61 -3.09 -8.47
CA ARG A 23 -4.77 -2.56 -9.20
C ARG A 23 -5.58 -1.67 -8.25
N VAL A 24 -5.96 -0.50 -8.73
CA VAL A 24 -6.75 0.47 -7.97
C VAL A 24 -8.05 0.69 -8.72
N GLU A 25 -9.16 0.41 -8.05
CA GLU A 25 -10.50 0.67 -8.52
C GLU A 25 -11.15 1.68 -7.58
N MET A 26 -12.01 2.54 -8.12
CA MET A 26 -12.58 3.65 -7.35
C MET A 26 -14.06 3.74 -7.60
N ILE A 27 -14.79 4.04 -6.53
CA ILE A 27 -16.21 4.33 -6.57
C ILE A 27 -16.36 5.83 -6.35
N TYR A 28 -16.74 6.53 -7.40
CA TYR A 28 -17.03 7.96 -7.35
C TYR A 28 -18.39 8.18 -6.69
N HIS A 29 -18.51 9.31 -6.01
CA HIS A 29 -19.76 9.74 -5.42
C HIS A 29 -20.86 9.87 -6.47
N GLU A 30 -22.07 9.42 -6.12
CA GLU A 30 -23.22 9.28 -7.04
C GLU A 30 -23.55 10.60 -7.76
N ILE A 31 -23.31 11.73 -7.09
CA ILE A 31 -23.47 13.07 -7.69
C ILE A 31 -22.74 13.21 -9.02
N CYS A 32 -21.54 12.63 -9.16
CA CYS A 32 -20.68 12.68 -10.36
C CYS A 32 -21.17 11.80 -11.53
N SER A 33 -22.26 11.08 -11.34
CA SER A 33 -22.98 10.31 -12.36
C SER A 33 -24.46 10.67 -12.45
N SER A 34 -24.92 11.64 -11.67
CA SER A 34 -26.33 12.04 -11.60
C SER A 34 -26.82 12.79 -12.86
N ASP A 35 -28.14 12.82 -13.04
CA ASP A 35 -28.79 13.54 -14.15
C ASP A 35 -28.44 15.03 -14.16
N PHE A 36 -28.13 15.62 -13.01
CA PHE A 36 -27.75 17.03 -12.86
C PHE A 36 -26.43 17.40 -13.57
N GLN A 37 -25.67 16.41 -14.04
CA GLN A 37 -24.46 16.63 -14.84
C GLN A 37 -24.64 16.26 -16.32
N SER A 38 -25.82 15.76 -16.68
CA SER A 38 -26.13 15.32 -18.04
C SER A 38 -26.32 16.51 -18.98
N GLN A 39 -26.03 16.30 -20.27
CA GLN A 39 -26.29 17.32 -21.29
C GLN A 39 -27.80 17.64 -21.39
N GLN A 40 -28.65 16.62 -21.27
CA GLN A 40 -30.10 16.77 -21.27
C GLN A 40 -30.59 17.72 -20.16
N TRP A 41 -29.95 17.67 -18.99
CA TRP A 41 -30.23 18.63 -17.91
C TRP A 41 -29.82 20.05 -18.27
N PHE A 42 -28.65 20.25 -18.87
CA PHE A 42 -28.22 21.59 -19.28
C PHE A 42 -29.10 22.16 -20.40
N ASP A 43 -29.49 21.33 -21.36
CA ASP A 43 -30.38 21.73 -22.45
C ASP A 43 -31.76 22.16 -21.91
N TYR A 44 -32.26 21.46 -20.88
CA TYR A 44 -33.50 21.81 -20.19
C TYR A 44 -33.43 23.14 -19.44
N LEU A 45 -32.28 23.47 -18.84
CA LEU A 45 -32.08 24.73 -18.13
C LEU A 45 -31.94 25.95 -19.07
N TYR A 46 -31.58 25.73 -20.33
CA TYR A 46 -31.27 26.80 -21.29
C TYR A 46 -32.49 27.33 -22.07
N ASP A 47 -33.68 26.77 -21.85
CA ASP A 47 -34.90 27.15 -22.57
C ASP A 47 -35.53 28.44 -21.99
N GLU A 48 -35.05 29.63 -22.44
CA GLU A 48 -35.87 30.85 -22.67
C GLU A 48 -35.07 32.08 -23.16
N ASP A 49 -35.74 32.86 -24.02
CA ASP A 49 -35.26 34.05 -24.75
C ASP A 49 -34.98 35.31 -23.90
N GLN A 50 -35.18 35.30 -22.58
CA GLN A 50 -34.89 36.47 -21.73
C GLN A 50 -34.21 36.08 -20.41
N ILE A 51 -32.92 36.43 -20.33
CA ILE A 51 -32.08 36.25 -19.15
C ILE A 51 -32.47 37.30 -18.09
N ASN A 52 -33.47 36.98 -17.25
CA ASN A 52 -33.73 37.75 -16.04
C ASN A 52 -32.68 37.38 -14.97
N GLU A 53 -31.97 38.37 -14.43
CA GLU A 53 -30.82 38.22 -13.52
C GLU A 53 -31.15 37.51 -12.18
N ARG A 54 -32.43 37.39 -11.83
CA ARG A 54 -32.89 36.66 -10.64
C ARG A 54 -33.58 35.34 -10.96
N ASN A 55 -33.57 34.94 -12.23
CA ASN A 55 -34.15 33.67 -12.61
C ASN A 55 -33.19 32.55 -12.20
N PHE A 56 -33.68 31.63 -11.38
CA PHE A 56 -32.92 30.45 -10.97
C PHE A 56 -32.33 29.69 -12.18
N ARG A 57 -32.98 29.67 -13.35
CA ARG A 57 -32.49 28.95 -14.56
C ARG A 57 -31.12 29.43 -15.03
N SER A 58 -30.93 30.75 -15.09
CA SER A 58 -29.66 31.32 -15.60
C SER A 58 -28.50 31.01 -14.66
N THR A 59 -28.75 31.02 -13.36
CA THR A 59 -27.74 30.72 -12.33
C THR A 59 -27.53 29.23 -12.10
N ALA A 60 -28.61 28.43 -12.13
CA ALA A 60 -28.58 26.99 -11.89
C ALA A 60 -27.75 26.27 -12.95
N SER A 61 -27.90 26.65 -14.23
CA SER A 61 -27.13 26.05 -15.32
C SER A 61 -25.63 26.19 -15.07
N ALA A 62 -25.16 27.40 -14.75
CA ALA A 62 -23.76 27.66 -14.45
C ALA A 62 -23.26 26.89 -13.21
N GLN A 63 -24.11 26.70 -12.20
CA GLN A 63 -23.76 25.96 -10.98
C GLN A 63 -23.61 24.47 -11.22
N PHE A 64 -24.60 23.85 -11.86
CA PHE A 64 -24.57 22.42 -12.17
C PHE A 64 -23.48 22.10 -13.21
N GLN A 65 -23.22 23.01 -14.16
CA GLN A 65 -22.07 22.91 -15.06
C GLN A 65 -20.73 22.98 -14.30
N SER A 66 -20.63 23.84 -13.28
CA SER A 66 -19.45 23.92 -12.42
C SER A 66 -19.25 22.63 -11.62
N LEU A 67 -20.32 22.06 -11.06
CA LEU A 67 -20.30 20.77 -10.38
C LEU A 67 -19.85 19.64 -11.32
N GLY A 68 -20.42 19.57 -12.52
CA GLY A 68 -20.00 18.61 -13.54
C GLY A 68 -18.54 18.78 -13.96
N SER A 69 -18.07 20.02 -14.05
CA SER A 69 -16.67 20.34 -14.36
C SER A 69 -15.73 19.92 -13.24
N LEU A 70 -16.11 20.09 -11.96
CA LEU A 70 -15.38 19.56 -10.81
C LEU A 70 -15.25 18.04 -10.89
N CYS A 71 -16.35 17.32 -11.09
CA CYS A 71 -16.32 15.86 -11.23
C CYS A 71 -15.45 15.39 -12.41
N LYS A 72 -15.47 16.09 -13.56
CA LYS A 72 -14.59 15.79 -14.70
C LYS A 72 -13.12 16.06 -14.38
N LEU A 73 -12.81 17.19 -13.76
CA LEU A 73 -11.44 17.54 -13.37
C LEU A 73 -10.88 16.54 -12.35
N THR A 74 -11.71 16.10 -11.41
CA THR A 74 -11.40 15.07 -10.43
C THR A 74 -10.97 13.77 -11.12
N LYS A 75 -11.82 13.22 -12.00
CA LYS A 75 -11.53 12.00 -12.76
C LYS A 75 -10.20 12.12 -13.51
N LYS A 76 -10.04 13.21 -14.28
CA LYS A 76 -8.81 13.46 -15.05
C LYS A 76 -7.56 13.56 -14.18
N THR A 77 -7.66 14.21 -13.02
CA THR A 77 -6.53 14.37 -12.08
C THR A 77 -6.11 13.01 -11.52
N ILE A 78 -7.08 12.20 -11.12
CA ILE A 78 -6.83 10.86 -10.61
C ILE A 78 -6.23 9.95 -11.70
N ASP A 79 -6.80 9.94 -12.91
CA ASP A 79 -6.30 9.13 -14.02
C ASP A 79 -4.84 9.46 -14.35
N THR A 80 -4.50 10.75 -14.31
CA THR A 80 -3.12 11.23 -14.50
C THR A 80 -2.21 10.71 -13.39
N SER A 81 -2.62 10.84 -12.13
CA SER A 81 -1.87 10.35 -10.97
C SER A 81 -1.69 8.83 -10.98
N LEU A 82 -2.72 8.07 -11.36
CA LEU A 82 -2.65 6.61 -11.47
C LEU A 82 -1.74 6.17 -12.61
N THR A 83 -1.81 6.84 -13.76
CA THR A 83 -0.91 6.58 -14.88
C THR A 83 0.55 6.78 -14.45
N GLN A 84 0.83 7.86 -13.73
CA GLN A 84 2.16 8.11 -13.16
C GLN A 84 2.52 7.02 -12.15
N PHE A 85 1.64 6.70 -11.20
CA PHE A 85 1.87 5.66 -10.19
C PHE A 85 2.19 4.30 -10.81
N TYR A 86 1.43 3.84 -11.80
CA TYR A 86 1.68 2.56 -12.48
C TYR A 86 2.96 2.56 -13.31
N SER A 87 3.43 3.73 -13.75
CA SER A 87 4.73 3.86 -14.40
C SER A 87 5.91 3.78 -13.41
N THR A 88 5.66 4.09 -12.13
CA THR A 88 6.70 3.98 -11.10
C THR A 88 7.01 2.52 -10.77
N LYS A 89 8.21 2.31 -10.23
CA LYS A 89 8.78 0.99 -10.01
C LYS A 89 9.08 0.77 -8.52
N LEU A 90 8.72 -0.40 -8.03
CA LEU A 90 9.21 -0.92 -6.77
C LEU A 90 10.65 -1.38 -6.97
N ILE A 91 11.58 -0.74 -6.25
CA ILE A 91 12.98 -1.13 -6.22
C ILE A 91 13.24 -1.97 -4.96
N ALA A 92 13.70 -3.20 -5.18
CA ALA A 92 14.06 -4.15 -4.14
C ALA A 92 15.18 -5.08 -4.63
N SER A 93 16.29 -5.14 -3.90
CA SER A 93 17.38 -6.08 -4.17
C SER A 93 17.11 -7.48 -3.61
N GLN A 94 16.16 -7.59 -2.70
CA GLN A 94 15.73 -8.83 -2.05
C GLN A 94 14.22 -8.95 -2.08
N LEU A 95 13.70 -10.17 -2.11
CA LEU A 95 12.29 -10.47 -1.97
C LEU A 95 11.80 -9.95 -0.61
N LEU A 96 10.75 -9.14 -0.64
CA LEU A 96 10.14 -8.57 0.55
C LEU A 96 9.19 -9.59 1.16
N SER A 97 9.12 -9.68 2.49
CA SER A 97 8.07 -10.46 3.16
C SER A 97 6.69 -9.88 2.81
N ASN A 98 5.64 -10.70 2.89
CA ASN A 98 4.26 -10.23 2.60
C ASN A 98 3.90 -9.02 3.47
N GLU A 99 4.23 -9.03 4.76
CA GLU A 99 3.95 -7.90 5.66
C GLU A 99 4.70 -6.63 5.25
N THR A 100 6.01 -6.73 5.00
CA THR A 100 6.81 -5.56 4.55
C THR A 100 6.34 -5.03 3.20
N PHE A 101 5.97 -5.93 2.29
CA PHE A 101 5.39 -5.59 1.01
C PHE A 101 4.08 -4.82 1.20
N GLN A 102 3.10 -5.35 1.95
CA GLN A 102 1.82 -4.70 2.18
C GLN A 102 1.98 -3.34 2.86
N ASN A 103 2.83 -3.23 3.89
CA ASN A 103 3.10 -1.96 4.58
C ASN A 103 3.70 -0.91 3.63
N ARG A 104 4.61 -1.32 2.74
CA ARG A 104 5.21 -0.42 1.75
C ARG A 104 4.19 0.03 0.71
N ILE A 105 3.34 -0.88 0.21
CA ILE A 105 2.28 -0.52 -0.74
C ILE A 105 1.26 0.41 -0.10
N HIS A 106 0.79 0.09 1.11
CA HIS A 106 -0.15 0.95 1.84
C HIS A 106 0.39 2.37 2.01
N SER A 107 1.65 2.51 2.44
CA SER A 107 2.30 3.81 2.59
C SER A 107 2.34 4.61 1.28
N LEU A 108 2.60 3.93 0.16
CA LEU A 108 2.66 4.56 -1.16
C LEU A 108 1.28 4.97 -1.69
N ILE A 109 0.26 4.14 -1.47
CA ILE A 109 -1.13 4.49 -1.81
C ILE A 109 -1.57 5.72 -1.01
N THR A 110 -1.30 5.75 0.30
CA THR A 110 -1.63 6.91 1.14
C THR A 110 -0.93 8.17 0.63
N LEU A 111 0.33 8.06 0.20
CA LEU A 111 1.04 9.16 -0.43
C LEU A 111 0.39 9.57 -1.75
N LEU A 112 0.03 8.63 -2.62
CA LEU A 112 -0.65 8.86 -3.90
C LEU A 112 -1.97 9.62 -3.70
N GLN A 113 -2.81 9.17 -2.77
CA GLN A 113 -4.09 9.82 -2.46
C GLN A 113 -3.85 11.26 -1.99
N LYS A 114 -2.91 11.46 -1.08
CA LYS A 114 -2.57 12.78 -0.54
C LYS A 114 -2.02 13.73 -1.61
N THR A 115 -1.07 13.28 -2.42
CA THR A 115 -0.47 14.13 -3.47
C THR A 115 -1.48 14.45 -4.58
N THR A 116 -2.33 13.49 -4.94
CA THR A 116 -3.41 13.70 -5.93
C THR A 116 -4.42 14.73 -5.42
N SER A 117 -4.88 14.58 -4.16
CA SER A 117 -5.80 15.56 -3.53
C SER A 117 -5.18 16.95 -3.48
N GLN A 118 -3.90 17.06 -3.09
CA GLN A 118 -3.20 18.34 -3.07
C GLN A 118 -3.02 18.96 -4.47
N SER A 119 -2.71 18.15 -5.49
CA SER A 119 -2.58 18.58 -6.88
C SER A 119 -3.92 19.13 -7.41
N PHE A 120 -5.01 18.42 -7.15
CA PHE A 120 -6.36 18.88 -7.48
C PHE A 120 -6.69 20.20 -6.81
N LYS A 121 -6.50 20.33 -5.48
CA LYS A 121 -6.78 21.58 -4.75
C LYS A 121 -5.95 22.75 -5.25
N ARG A 122 -4.68 22.53 -5.61
CA ARG A 122 -3.84 23.58 -6.21
C ARG A 122 -4.37 24.02 -7.57
N THR A 123 -4.78 23.06 -8.40
CA THR A 123 -5.38 23.33 -9.71
C THR A 123 -6.69 24.10 -9.55
N LEU A 124 -7.54 23.68 -8.62
CA LEU A 124 -8.80 24.36 -8.30
C LEU A 124 -8.54 25.79 -7.83
N LYS A 125 -7.62 25.99 -6.87
CA LYS A 125 -7.23 27.33 -6.40
C LYS A 125 -6.70 28.22 -7.52
N MET A 126 -5.88 27.68 -8.42
CA MET A 126 -5.39 28.41 -9.59
C MET A 126 -6.55 28.84 -10.51
N ILE A 127 -7.51 27.94 -10.77
CA ILE A 127 -8.72 28.28 -11.55
C ILE A 127 -9.50 29.41 -10.87
N GLU A 128 -9.69 29.33 -9.55
CA GLU A 128 -10.38 30.37 -8.78
C GLU A 128 -9.68 31.73 -8.87
N GLU A 129 -8.35 31.76 -8.73
CA GLU A 129 -7.55 32.98 -8.84
C GLU A 129 -7.61 33.58 -10.25
N ILE A 130 -7.58 32.75 -11.30
CA ILE A 130 -7.71 33.18 -12.69
C ILE A 130 -9.09 33.75 -12.97
N LEU A 131 -10.15 33.09 -12.51
CA LEU A 131 -11.53 33.56 -12.71
C LEU A 131 -11.80 34.84 -11.94
N HIS A 132 -11.23 34.99 -10.74
CA HIS A 132 -11.33 36.21 -9.96
C HIS A 132 -10.58 37.39 -10.62
N GLY A 133 -9.38 37.14 -11.18
CA GLY A 133 -8.57 38.14 -11.85
C GLY A 133 -9.08 38.56 -13.23
N ASN A 134 -9.89 37.72 -13.89
CA ASN A 134 -10.42 37.96 -15.23
C ASN A 134 -11.89 38.37 -15.21
N PHE A 135 -12.11 39.66 -14.97
CA PHE A 135 -13.40 40.36 -15.09
C PHE A 135 -14.22 39.95 -16.34
N TYR A 136 -13.54 39.69 -17.47
CA TYR A 136 -14.16 39.35 -18.75
C TYR A 136 -14.49 37.86 -18.96
N MET A 137 -13.85 36.94 -18.23
CA MET A 137 -14.04 35.49 -18.40
C MET A 137 -15.09 34.90 -17.45
N SER A 138 -15.66 35.76 -16.58
CA SER A 138 -16.81 35.46 -15.74
C SER A 138 -18.01 35.25 -16.68
N VAL A 139 -18.21 34.00 -17.09
CA VAL A 139 -19.22 33.56 -18.07
C VAL A 139 -20.56 34.16 -17.65
N TYR A 140 -21.08 35.09 -18.46
CA TYR A 140 -22.39 35.71 -18.36
C TYR A 140 -22.92 35.87 -16.92
N GLN A 141 -22.76 37.09 -16.36
CA GLN A 141 -23.46 37.60 -15.17
C GLN A 141 -22.78 37.44 -13.80
N THR A 142 -21.53 37.00 -13.65
CA THR A 142 -21.11 36.54 -12.30
C THR A 142 -20.58 37.64 -11.37
N ASN A 143 -19.86 38.65 -11.86
CA ASN A 143 -19.33 39.72 -10.99
C ASN A 143 -19.84 41.13 -11.33
N TRP A 144 -20.11 41.42 -12.60
CA TRP A 144 -20.53 42.72 -13.06
C TRP A 144 -21.67 42.65 -14.08
N LYS A 145 -22.65 43.52 -13.89
CA LYS A 145 -23.75 43.77 -14.81
C LYS A 145 -23.31 44.77 -15.87
N PHE A 146 -23.46 44.40 -17.13
CA PHE A 146 -23.30 45.31 -18.27
C PHE A 146 -24.68 45.76 -18.75
N THR A 147 -24.94 47.05 -18.66
CA THR A 147 -26.15 47.65 -19.24
C THR A 147 -25.74 48.46 -20.45
N VAL A 148 -26.21 48.06 -21.63
CA VAL A 148 -26.05 48.86 -22.85
C VAL A 148 -27.23 49.83 -22.95
N LEU A 149 -26.95 51.13 -22.87
CA LEU A 149 -27.93 52.16 -23.23
C LEU A 149 -27.68 52.56 -24.68
N GLU A 150 -28.57 52.15 -25.57
CA GLU A 150 -28.61 52.66 -26.94
C GLU A 150 -29.33 54.01 -26.94
N ARG A 151 -28.59 55.08 -27.21
CA ARG A 151 -29.17 56.38 -27.60
C ARG A 151 -28.85 56.61 -29.07
N ALA A 152 -29.68 57.40 -29.74
CA ALA A 152 -29.82 57.52 -31.20
C ALA A 152 -28.54 57.57 -32.06
N ASN A 153 -27.33 57.80 -31.52
CA ASN A 153 -26.06 57.78 -32.26
C ASN A 153 -24.85 57.18 -31.49
N PHE A 154 -25.03 56.60 -30.30
CA PHE A 154 -23.95 55.94 -29.56
C PHE A 154 -24.48 54.95 -28.50
N SER A 155 -23.72 53.86 -28.28
CA SER A 155 -24.00 52.88 -27.24
C SER A 155 -23.10 53.16 -26.02
N GLN A 156 -23.68 53.38 -24.85
CA GLN A 156 -22.94 53.48 -23.59
C GLN A 156 -23.05 52.17 -22.82
N ILE A 157 -21.92 51.64 -22.38
CA ILE A 157 -21.85 50.44 -21.54
C ILE A 157 -21.65 50.89 -20.10
N TYR A 158 -22.63 50.63 -19.23
CA TYR A 158 -22.51 50.82 -17.79
C TYR A 158 -22.15 49.50 -17.13
N THR A 159 -21.14 49.53 -16.26
CA THR A 159 -20.73 48.38 -15.45
C THR A 159 -21.06 48.64 -14.00
N ASN A 160 -21.91 47.81 -13.39
CA ASN A 160 -22.17 47.85 -11.95
C ASN A 160 -21.89 46.48 -11.33
N PRO A 161 -21.27 46.40 -10.15
CA PRO A 161 -21.07 45.11 -9.49
C PRO A 161 -22.42 44.53 -9.10
N MET A 162 -22.59 43.23 -9.29
CA MET A 162 -23.76 42.53 -8.73
C MET A 162 -23.73 42.60 -7.20
N LYS A 163 -24.92 42.67 -6.60
CA LYS A 163 -25.07 42.73 -5.15
C LYS A 163 -26.01 41.63 -4.70
N TYR A 164 -25.56 40.84 -3.74
CA TYR A 164 -26.35 39.83 -3.04
C TYR A 164 -26.52 40.31 -1.60
N GLN A 165 -27.75 40.66 -1.24
CA GLN A 165 -28.07 41.32 0.03
C GLN A 165 -27.19 42.55 0.30
N SER A 166 -26.32 42.49 1.31
CA SER A 166 -25.37 43.55 1.71
C SER A 166 -23.96 43.39 1.09
N CYS A 167 -23.72 42.33 0.31
CA CYS A 167 -22.41 41.98 -0.21
C CYS A 167 -22.28 42.31 -1.72
N SER A 168 -21.16 42.92 -2.11
CA SER A 168 -20.88 43.35 -3.48
C SER A 168 -19.86 42.44 -4.16
N CYS A 169 -20.22 41.90 -5.32
CA CYS A 169 -19.34 41.04 -6.13
C CYS A 169 -18.10 41.75 -6.66
N GLY A 170 -18.13 43.09 -6.73
CA GLY A 170 -16.96 43.90 -7.08
C GLY A 170 -15.91 43.96 -5.97
N THR A 171 -16.27 43.59 -4.73
CA THR A 171 -15.38 43.68 -3.55
C THR A 171 -15.13 42.33 -2.87
N SER A 172 -16.02 41.36 -3.02
CA SER A 172 -15.89 40.03 -2.41
C SER A 172 -16.40 38.96 -3.35
N SER A 173 -15.60 37.90 -3.53
CA SER A 173 -15.98 36.71 -4.30
C SER A 173 -16.81 35.70 -3.50
N LEU A 174 -16.95 35.92 -2.19
CA LEU A 174 -17.66 35.03 -1.28
C LEU A 174 -19.12 35.44 -1.07
N CYS A 175 -19.62 36.47 -1.77
CA CYS A 175 -21.03 36.82 -1.63
C CYS A 175 -21.91 35.71 -2.19
N SER A 176 -22.77 35.19 -1.33
CA SER A 176 -23.71 34.12 -1.63
C SER A 176 -25.00 34.31 -0.84
N GLU A 177 -26.11 33.79 -1.36
CA GLU A 177 -27.39 33.70 -0.68
C GLU A 177 -28.06 32.36 -1.01
N PRO A 178 -28.96 31.85 -0.13
CA PRO A 178 -29.70 30.63 -0.43
C PRO A 178 -30.59 30.84 -1.65
N VAL A 179 -30.78 29.78 -2.43
CA VAL A 179 -31.70 29.80 -3.57
C VAL A 179 -33.14 29.93 -3.07
N ILE A 180 -33.92 30.80 -3.70
CA ILE A 180 -35.33 31.00 -3.42
C ILE A 180 -36.13 30.83 -4.72
N ILE A 181 -37.11 29.94 -4.71
CA ILE A 181 -38.03 29.66 -5.82
C ILE A 181 -39.45 29.80 -5.29
N ASP A 182 -40.28 30.67 -5.89
CA ASP A 182 -41.68 30.87 -5.51
C ASP A 182 -41.91 31.10 -3.98
N ASN A 183 -41.00 31.86 -3.34
CA ASN A 183 -40.95 32.13 -1.88
C ASN A 183 -40.55 30.94 -0.99
N SER A 184 -40.17 29.79 -1.57
CA SER A 184 -39.59 28.66 -0.85
C SER A 184 -38.07 28.70 -0.92
N ILE A 185 -37.42 28.54 0.23
CA ILE A 185 -35.96 28.38 0.33
C ILE A 185 -35.62 26.95 -0.11
N ILE A 186 -34.59 26.82 -0.93
CA ILE A 186 -34.06 25.55 -1.37
C ILE A 186 -32.87 25.16 -0.47
N ASP A 187 -33.10 24.19 0.39
CA ASP A 187 -32.12 23.75 1.38
C ASP A 187 -30.84 23.20 0.73
N GLY A 188 -29.70 23.69 1.20
CA GLY A 188 -28.38 23.26 0.77
C GLY A 188 -27.88 23.85 -0.55
N LEU A 189 -28.67 24.62 -1.31
CA LEU A 189 -28.22 25.27 -2.54
C LEU A 189 -28.03 26.79 -2.36
N PHE A 190 -26.89 27.28 -2.83
CA PHE A 190 -26.53 28.70 -2.76
C PHE A 190 -26.27 29.28 -4.15
N ILE A 191 -26.69 30.52 -4.39
CA ILE A 191 -26.31 31.36 -5.54
C ILE A 191 -25.47 32.54 -5.08
N GLY A 192 -24.74 33.15 -6.00
CA GLY A 192 -23.78 34.20 -5.64
C GLY A 192 -22.85 34.56 -6.80
N CYS A 193 -21.81 35.33 -6.47
CA CYS A 193 -20.95 35.97 -7.47
C CYS A 193 -20.12 35.03 -8.32
N TYR A 194 -19.88 33.79 -7.87
CA TYR A 194 -19.05 32.84 -8.62
C TYR A 194 -19.67 31.45 -8.46
N PRO A 195 -20.15 30.83 -9.56
CA PRO A 195 -20.79 29.51 -9.50
C PRO A 195 -19.91 28.46 -8.81
N MET A 196 -18.59 28.51 -9.02
CA MET A 196 -17.63 27.62 -8.36
C MET A 196 -17.55 27.85 -6.85
N LYS A 197 -17.59 29.10 -6.37
CA LYS A 197 -17.55 29.40 -4.93
C LYS A 197 -18.84 29.01 -4.24
N THR A 198 -19.97 29.25 -4.90
CA THR A 198 -21.29 28.96 -4.34
C THR A 198 -21.55 27.46 -4.31
N ILE A 199 -21.11 26.70 -5.33
CA ILE A 199 -21.22 25.24 -5.30
C ILE A 199 -20.38 24.64 -4.18
N LEU A 200 -19.16 25.13 -3.94
CA LEU A 200 -18.31 24.67 -2.84
C LEU A 200 -18.97 24.88 -1.46
N GLN A 201 -19.72 25.96 -1.29
CA GLN A 201 -20.47 26.25 -0.06
C GLN A 201 -21.78 25.45 0.07
N SER A 202 -22.31 24.96 -1.05
CA SER A 202 -23.54 24.17 -1.10
C SER A 202 -23.34 22.78 -0.51
N SER A 203 -24.41 22.17 -0.03
CA SER A 203 -24.46 20.79 0.48
C SER A 203 -25.32 19.91 -0.42
N LEU A 204 -25.46 18.63 -0.06
CA LEU A 204 -26.23 17.68 -0.85
C LEU A 204 -27.71 17.58 -0.44
N GLN A 205 -28.18 18.40 0.51
CA GLN A 205 -29.53 18.33 1.08
C GLN A 205 -30.64 18.25 0.03
N CYS A 206 -30.65 19.14 -0.96
CA CYS A 206 -31.69 19.12 -1.99
C CYS A 206 -31.71 17.83 -2.82
N PHE A 207 -30.55 17.21 -3.09
CA PHE A 207 -30.45 16.01 -3.94
C PHE A 207 -31.03 14.75 -3.28
N TYR A 208 -31.21 14.78 -1.95
CA TYR A 208 -31.82 13.70 -1.17
C TYR A 208 -33.23 14.05 -0.66
N ASN A 209 -33.75 15.23 -1.00
CA ASN A 209 -35.05 15.71 -0.53
C ASN A 209 -36.03 15.78 -1.71
N GLU A 210 -36.98 14.86 -1.73
CA GLU A 210 -38.02 14.80 -2.78
C GLU A 210 -38.80 16.11 -2.89
N THR A 211 -39.16 16.74 -1.76
CA THR A 211 -39.87 18.02 -1.74
C THR A 211 -39.05 19.10 -2.45
N CYS A 212 -37.74 19.13 -2.22
CA CYS A 212 -36.85 20.08 -2.86
C CYS A 212 -36.83 19.91 -4.38
N LEU A 213 -36.64 18.67 -4.84
CA LEU A 213 -36.63 18.35 -6.27
C LEU A 213 -37.98 18.64 -6.93
N GLN A 214 -39.09 18.42 -6.23
CA GLN A 214 -40.43 18.75 -6.73
C GLN A 214 -40.64 20.27 -6.86
N ILE A 215 -40.14 21.10 -5.94
CA ILE A 215 -40.18 22.55 -6.08
C ILE A 215 -39.43 22.99 -7.33
N ILE A 216 -38.20 22.47 -7.52
CA ILE A 216 -37.37 22.72 -8.70
C ILE A 216 -38.12 22.30 -9.97
N LEU A 217 -38.63 21.07 -10.04
CA LEU A 217 -39.43 20.55 -11.16
C LEU A 217 -40.63 21.44 -11.48
N SER A 218 -41.41 21.82 -10.47
CA SER A 218 -42.62 22.63 -10.65
C SER A 218 -42.31 24.01 -11.24
N TYR A 219 -41.17 24.60 -10.88
CA TYR A 219 -40.71 25.87 -11.43
C TYR A 219 -40.36 25.78 -12.92
N PHE A 220 -39.86 24.64 -13.37
CA PHE A 220 -39.53 24.40 -14.78
C PHE A 220 -40.70 23.88 -15.63
N GLN A 221 -41.65 23.15 -15.04
CA GLN A 221 -42.90 22.78 -15.74
C GLN A 221 -43.79 23.98 -16.03
N LYS A 222 -43.73 25.03 -15.19
CA LYS A 222 -44.40 26.31 -15.47
C LYS A 222 -43.89 27.02 -16.73
N SER A 223 -42.73 26.62 -17.28
CA SER A 223 -42.10 27.30 -18.40
C SER A 223 -41.82 26.45 -19.63
N SER A 224 -41.85 25.12 -19.53
CA SER A 224 -41.53 24.23 -20.65
C SER A 224 -42.36 22.96 -20.62
N SER A 225 -42.60 22.37 -21.80
CA SER A 225 -43.42 21.17 -21.99
C SER A 225 -42.64 19.85 -21.97
N ASN A 226 -41.37 19.85 -21.57
CA ASN A 226 -40.51 18.67 -21.59
C ASN A 226 -40.54 17.90 -20.26
N ASN A 227 -40.80 16.59 -20.32
CA ASN A 227 -40.81 15.69 -19.17
C ASN A 227 -39.41 15.11 -18.91
N ILE A 228 -38.66 15.70 -17.98
CA ILE A 228 -37.47 15.06 -17.39
C ILE A 228 -37.88 14.48 -16.04
N SER A 229 -37.54 13.21 -15.81
CA SER A 229 -37.64 12.57 -14.49
C SER A 229 -36.30 12.67 -13.78
N PHE A 230 -36.30 13.10 -12.51
CA PHE A 230 -35.10 13.05 -11.67
C PHE A 230 -35.10 11.80 -10.81
N GLN A 231 -33.96 11.14 -10.74
CA GLN A 231 -33.72 10.11 -9.74
C GLN A 231 -33.20 10.74 -8.44
N ILE A 232 -33.87 10.47 -7.32
CA ILE A 232 -33.37 10.83 -5.99
C ILE A 232 -32.10 10.03 -5.73
N LEU A 233 -31.04 10.70 -5.25
CA LEU A 233 -29.78 10.02 -4.93
C LEU A 233 -29.98 9.03 -3.78
N SER A 234 -29.23 7.93 -3.81
CA SER A 234 -29.30 6.91 -2.77
C SER A 234 -28.37 7.22 -1.59
N LEU A 235 -28.88 7.06 -0.37
CA LEU A 235 -28.11 7.19 0.88
C LEU A 235 -27.22 5.98 1.10
N ASN A 236 -26.13 5.86 0.35
CA ASN A 236 -25.15 4.78 0.53
C ASN A 236 -23.71 5.28 0.75
N ASN A 237 -23.54 6.57 1.01
CA ASN A 237 -22.24 7.21 0.83
C ASN A 237 -21.52 7.50 2.15
N SER A 238 -20.21 7.67 2.02
CA SER A 238 -19.31 8.04 3.11
C SER A 238 -19.41 9.53 3.49
N TYR A 239 -20.23 10.30 2.79
CA TYR A 239 -20.48 11.73 2.98
C TYR A 239 -21.85 11.98 3.60
N GLY A 240 -21.92 12.95 4.49
CA GLY A 240 -23.20 13.38 5.08
C GLY A 240 -24.02 14.22 4.10
N ILE A 241 -25.35 14.20 4.25
CA ILE A 241 -26.29 15.03 3.46
C ILE A 241 -25.98 16.53 3.63
N ASP A 242 -25.59 16.93 4.85
CA ASP A 242 -25.28 18.32 5.22
C ASP A 242 -23.83 18.71 4.92
N GLU A 243 -23.00 17.75 4.47
CA GLU A 243 -21.60 17.98 4.18
C GLU A 243 -21.46 18.86 2.94
N LYS A 244 -20.58 19.86 3.00
CA LYS A 244 -20.38 20.80 1.90
C LYS A 244 -19.59 20.16 0.78
N VAL A 245 -19.86 20.59 -0.45
CA VAL A 245 -19.08 20.16 -1.62
C VAL A 245 -17.59 20.47 -1.47
N GLU A 246 -17.23 21.56 -0.77
CA GLU A 246 -15.84 21.87 -0.42
C GLU A 246 -15.16 20.76 0.39
N GLN A 247 -15.88 20.10 1.29
CA GLN A 247 -15.36 18.97 2.06
C GLN A 247 -15.27 17.71 1.18
N MET A 248 -16.16 17.57 0.20
CA MET A 248 -16.08 16.50 -0.80
C MET A 248 -14.84 16.57 -1.69
N VAL A 249 -14.39 17.80 -1.99
CA VAL A 249 -13.13 18.05 -2.72
C VAL A 249 -11.92 17.43 -2.00
N ASP A 250 -11.94 17.34 -0.67
CA ASP A 250 -10.81 16.80 0.10
C ASP A 250 -10.49 15.35 -0.26
N ARG A 251 -11.53 14.55 -0.54
CA ARG A 251 -11.39 13.14 -0.98
C ARG A 251 -11.69 12.95 -2.45
N LEU A 252 -11.64 14.03 -3.24
CA LEU A 252 -11.78 13.97 -4.69
C LEU A 252 -13.11 13.33 -5.13
N PHE A 253 -14.21 13.57 -4.41
CA PHE A 253 -15.50 12.92 -4.71
C PHE A 253 -15.40 11.38 -4.84
N VAL A 254 -14.47 10.73 -4.14
CA VAL A 254 -14.32 9.28 -4.12
C VAL A 254 -14.84 8.76 -2.79
N ASP A 255 -15.84 7.90 -2.83
CA ASP A 255 -16.40 7.24 -1.64
C ASP A 255 -15.51 6.09 -1.19
N GLN A 256 -15.01 5.29 -2.13
CA GLN A 256 -14.22 4.10 -1.83
C GLN A 256 -13.05 3.93 -2.79
N TRP A 257 -11.89 3.61 -2.22
CA TRP A 257 -10.68 3.21 -2.92
C TRP A 257 -10.48 1.70 -2.73
N ASN A 258 -10.82 0.92 -3.74
CA ASN A 258 -10.70 -0.53 -3.75
C ASN A 258 -9.34 -0.92 -4.33
N ILE A 259 -8.41 -1.27 -3.45
CA ILE A 259 -7.03 -1.59 -3.84
C ILE A 259 -6.85 -3.10 -3.77
N ASN A 260 -6.48 -3.70 -4.89
CA ASN A 260 -6.16 -5.11 -4.98
C ASN A 260 -4.66 -5.27 -5.26
N CYS A 261 -3.96 -5.96 -4.35
CA CYS A 261 -2.52 -6.18 -4.41
C CYS A 261 -2.22 -7.68 -4.46
N SER A 262 -1.60 -8.15 -5.55
CA SER A 262 -1.18 -9.54 -5.68
C SER A 262 0.28 -9.71 -5.26
N TYR A 263 0.49 -10.16 -4.02
CA TYR A 263 1.83 -10.55 -3.56
C TYR A 263 2.39 -11.73 -4.37
N GLU A 264 1.52 -12.62 -4.87
CA GLU A 264 1.93 -13.72 -5.73
C GLU A 264 2.47 -13.23 -7.08
N ASN A 265 1.85 -12.23 -7.72
CA ASN A 265 2.38 -11.65 -8.96
C ASN A 265 3.74 -10.98 -8.72
N TYR A 266 3.90 -10.27 -7.59
CA TYR A 266 5.18 -9.71 -7.20
C TYR A 266 6.24 -10.80 -7.00
N TYR A 267 5.89 -11.87 -6.27
CA TYR A 267 6.76 -13.01 -6.03
C TYR A 267 7.19 -13.68 -7.34
N GLU A 268 6.28 -13.98 -8.25
CA GLU A 268 6.61 -14.62 -9.53
C GLU A 268 7.60 -13.81 -10.38
N LYS A 269 7.58 -12.47 -10.25
CA LYS A 269 8.51 -11.56 -10.93
C LYS A 269 9.86 -11.40 -10.21
N CYS A 270 9.85 -11.56 -8.89
CA CYS A 270 11.00 -11.28 -8.02
C CYS A 270 11.70 -12.54 -7.53
N ARG A 271 11.09 -13.73 -7.63
CA ARG A 271 11.64 -14.97 -7.08
C ARG A 271 13.00 -15.28 -7.73
N PRO A 272 14.04 -15.57 -6.95
CA PRO A 272 15.29 -16.05 -7.53
C PRO A 272 15.18 -17.52 -7.91
N THR A 273 16.11 -17.96 -8.76
CA THR A 273 16.35 -19.38 -9.04
C THR A 273 16.85 -20.16 -7.82
N PHE A 274 17.48 -19.50 -6.84
CA PHE A 274 17.96 -20.10 -5.60
C PHE A 274 17.92 -19.10 -4.44
N CYS A 275 17.48 -19.54 -3.27
CA CYS A 275 17.48 -18.76 -2.04
C CYS A 275 18.52 -19.31 -1.06
N THR A 276 19.35 -18.44 -0.49
CA THR A 276 20.22 -18.79 0.63
C THR A 276 19.46 -18.54 1.94
N TYR A 277 19.33 -19.56 2.79
CA TYR A 277 18.84 -19.39 4.15
C TYR A 277 20.02 -19.43 5.12
N SER A 278 20.21 -18.36 5.88
CA SER A 278 21.17 -18.31 6.98
C SER A 278 20.41 -18.49 8.27
N TYR A 279 20.45 -19.70 8.81
CA TYR A 279 20.06 -19.99 10.17
C TYR A 279 21.24 -19.66 11.10
N ILE A 280 21.06 -18.71 12.02
CA ILE A 280 22.05 -18.43 13.07
C ILE A 280 21.65 -19.27 14.27
N GLU A 281 22.30 -20.42 14.41
CA GLU A 281 22.32 -21.18 15.65
C GLU A 281 23.36 -20.52 16.57
N TYR A 282 22.93 -19.97 17.70
CA TYR A 282 23.86 -19.57 18.76
C TYR A 282 24.43 -20.84 19.37
N PHE A 283 25.50 -21.36 18.76
CA PHE A 283 26.29 -22.39 19.39
C PHE A 283 26.93 -21.82 20.66
N ASN A 284 26.30 -22.09 21.81
CA ASN A 284 26.85 -21.93 23.17
C ASN A 284 28.03 -22.90 23.43
N ILE A 285 28.82 -23.22 22.40
CA ILE A 285 29.86 -24.26 22.42
C ILE A 285 30.98 -23.92 23.42
N PHE A 286 31.24 -22.63 23.70
CA PHE A 286 32.41 -22.26 24.51
C PHE A 286 32.23 -22.32 26.04
N TYR A 287 31.02 -22.45 26.58
CA TYR A 287 30.80 -22.43 28.04
C TYR A 287 30.45 -23.82 28.64
N ILE A 288 29.94 -24.73 27.80
CA ILE A 288 29.44 -26.03 28.23
C ILE A 288 30.56 -27.08 28.33
N VAL A 289 31.55 -27.04 27.42
CA VAL A 289 32.66 -28.01 27.37
C VAL A 289 33.49 -28.01 28.67
N THR A 290 33.73 -26.83 29.26
CA THR A 290 34.45 -26.71 30.55
C THR A 290 33.68 -27.24 31.75
N THR A 291 32.35 -27.30 31.68
CA THR A 291 31.50 -27.70 32.81
C THR A 291 31.28 -29.21 32.86
N ILE A 292 31.29 -29.89 31.70
CA ILE A 292 31.08 -31.36 31.59
C ILE A 292 32.33 -32.14 32.01
N LEU A 293 33.53 -31.62 31.74
CA LEU A 293 34.80 -32.32 31.97
C LEU A 293 35.34 -32.18 33.40
N LYS A 294 34.46 -32.15 34.41
CA LYS A 294 34.87 -32.13 35.81
C LYS A 294 35.28 -33.54 36.28
N GLY A 295 36.45 -33.98 35.82
CA GLY A 295 37.14 -35.24 36.13
C GLY A 295 38.50 -35.25 35.44
N ASP A 296 39.44 -36.13 35.81
CA ASP A 296 40.83 -36.20 35.33
C ASP A 296 40.96 -36.55 33.82
N VAL A 297 40.26 -35.84 32.95
CA VAL A 297 40.30 -35.99 31.49
C VAL A 297 40.78 -34.66 30.92
N SER A 298 42.04 -34.61 30.51
CA SER A 298 42.58 -33.52 29.70
C SER A 298 42.43 -33.90 28.24
N PRO A 299 41.36 -33.50 27.54
CA PRO A 299 41.20 -33.86 26.13
C PRO A 299 42.26 -33.15 25.30
N ASN A 300 42.86 -33.88 24.37
CA ASN A 300 43.81 -33.31 23.43
C ASN A 300 43.10 -32.79 22.17
N TYR A 301 42.01 -33.43 21.77
CA TYR A 301 41.25 -33.06 20.58
C TYR A 301 39.76 -33.34 20.80
N VAL A 302 38.92 -32.47 20.23
CA VAL A 302 37.46 -32.56 20.32
C VAL A 302 36.87 -32.22 18.95
N VAL A 303 35.89 -33.01 18.52
CA VAL A 303 35.06 -32.75 17.33
C VAL A 303 33.59 -32.86 17.70
N VAL A 304 32.75 -32.17 16.92
CA VAL A 304 31.31 -32.12 17.13
C VAL A 304 30.58 -32.47 15.84
N GLY A 305 29.47 -33.19 15.96
CA GLY A 305 28.64 -33.64 14.84
C GLY A 305 27.41 -34.40 15.33
N ASP A 306 26.40 -34.55 14.48
CA ASP A 306 25.21 -35.37 14.75
C ASP A 306 25.54 -36.83 14.40
N LEU A 307 26.01 -37.60 15.40
CA LEU A 307 26.53 -38.97 15.21
C LEU A 307 25.42 -40.02 15.25
N ASN A 308 24.27 -39.70 15.85
CA ASN A 308 23.14 -40.63 15.98
C ASN A 308 21.93 -40.24 15.11
N LYS A 309 22.02 -39.18 14.30
CA LYS A 309 20.96 -38.61 13.45
C LYS A 309 19.71 -38.15 14.21
N ASP A 310 19.86 -37.74 15.46
CA ASP A 310 18.76 -37.18 16.25
C ASP A 310 18.61 -35.66 16.10
N HIS A 311 19.42 -35.04 15.23
CA HIS A 311 19.50 -33.59 15.00
C HIS A 311 19.97 -32.78 16.21
N CYS A 312 20.54 -33.44 17.22
CA CYS A 312 21.26 -32.81 18.31
C CYS A 312 22.77 -32.91 18.06
N VAL A 313 23.53 -31.99 18.66
CA VAL A 313 24.99 -32.01 18.53
C VAL A 313 25.59 -32.97 19.55
N ASP A 314 26.33 -33.95 19.05
CA ASP A 314 27.15 -34.86 19.85
C ASP A 314 28.60 -34.39 19.90
N ILE A 315 29.35 -34.85 20.91
CA ILE A 315 30.77 -34.54 21.11
C ILE A 315 31.57 -35.83 21.06
N THR A 316 32.62 -35.86 20.23
CA THR A 316 33.67 -36.88 20.31
C THR A 316 34.96 -36.26 20.80
N LEU A 317 35.62 -36.91 21.75
CA LEU A 317 36.90 -36.48 22.29
C LEU A 317 37.90 -37.62 22.41
N VAL A 318 39.18 -37.25 22.34
CA VAL A 318 40.31 -38.15 22.58
C VAL A 318 41.30 -37.51 23.55
N ASN A 319 41.97 -38.36 24.32
CA ASN A 319 43.03 -37.97 25.23
C ASN A 319 44.31 -38.69 24.80
N TYR A 320 45.37 -37.92 24.55
CA TYR A 320 46.65 -38.46 24.10
C TYR A 320 47.32 -39.42 25.09
N TRP A 321 47.01 -39.29 26.38
CA TRP A 321 47.51 -40.20 27.40
C TRP A 321 46.58 -41.39 27.66
N SER A 322 45.47 -41.51 26.92
CA SER A 322 44.55 -42.63 27.01
C SER A 322 44.73 -43.61 25.83
N SER A 323 43.97 -44.69 25.87
CA SER A 323 43.79 -45.64 24.76
C SER A 323 42.33 -45.66 24.31
N TYR A 324 41.63 -44.53 24.50
CA TYR A 324 40.18 -44.45 24.35
C TYR A 324 39.72 -43.16 23.68
N MET A 325 38.63 -43.30 22.94
CA MET A 325 37.77 -42.23 22.44
C MET A 325 36.48 -42.21 23.24
N ASN A 326 35.99 -41.03 23.59
CA ASN A 326 34.72 -40.85 24.29
C ASN A 326 33.73 -40.09 23.42
N ILE A 327 32.47 -40.53 23.42
CA ILE A 327 31.37 -39.90 22.68
C ILE A 327 30.26 -39.52 23.67
N PHE A 328 29.86 -38.26 23.66
CA PHE A 328 28.78 -37.71 24.47
C PHE A 328 27.62 -37.35 23.55
N LEU A 329 26.48 -38.02 23.73
CA LEU A 329 25.28 -37.75 22.94
C LEU A 329 24.54 -36.52 23.48
N GLY A 330 24.20 -35.58 22.61
CA GLY A 330 23.49 -34.35 22.95
C GLY A 330 22.00 -34.58 23.14
N ASN A 331 21.38 -33.95 24.13
CA ASN A 331 19.94 -34.02 24.35
C ASN A 331 19.15 -32.88 23.66
N GLY A 332 19.83 -32.02 22.89
CA GLY A 332 19.24 -30.88 22.19
C GLY A 332 18.94 -29.65 23.05
N ASP A 333 19.04 -29.75 24.38
CA ASP A 333 18.83 -28.68 25.35
C ASP A 333 20.15 -28.09 25.92
N GLY A 334 21.28 -28.48 25.33
CA GLY A 334 22.63 -28.14 25.81
C GLY A 334 23.16 -29.07 26.90
N THR A 335 22.41 -30.09 27.30
CA THR A 335 22.89 -31.19 28.16
C THR A 335 23.33 -32.40 27.33
N PHE A 336 24.12 -33.28 27.93
CA PHE A 336 24.63 -34.49 27.29
C PHE A 336 24.27 -35.72 28.14
N SER A 337 23.91 -36.79 27.46
CA SER A 337 23.68 -38.12 28.04
C SER A 337 25.01 -38.80 28.42
N SER A 338 24.93 -39.98 29.04
CA SER A 338 26.10 -40.76 29.45
C SER A 338 27.05 -41.03 28.27
N TRP A 339 28.36 -40.89 28.49
CA TRP A 339 29.34 -41.07 27.43
C TRP A 339 29.56 -42.55 27.08
N ALA A 340 29.63 -42.86 25.79
CA ALA A 340 30.17 -44.11 25.30
C ALA A 340 31.70 -44.03 25.22
N THR A 341 32.40 -45.14 25.45
CA THR A 341 33.87 -45.21 25.39
C THR A 341 34.28 -46.32 24.44
N TYR A 342 35.11 -45.97 23.46
CA TYR A 342 35.61 -46.87 22.43
C TYR A 342 37.13 -46.98 22.54
N SER A 343 37.66 -48.20 22.53
CA SER A 343 39.10 -48.44 22.54
C SER A 343 39.71 -48.04 21.20
N THR A 344 40.76 -47.21 21.22
CA THR A 344 41.56 -46.84 20.04
C THR A 344 42.78 -47.74 19.84
N GLY A 345 42.89 -48.79 20.67
CA GLY A 345 44.02 -49.72 20.72
C GLY A 345 44.93 -49.46 21.92
N THR A 346 45.55 -50.50 22.47
CA THR A 346 46.47 -50.39 23.61
C THR A 346 47.68 -49.52 23.23
N ASP A 347 48.02 -48.55 24.10
CA ASP A 347 49.09 -47.58 23.89
C ASP A 347 48.94 -46.71 22.63
N SER A 348 47.73 -46.59 22.07
CA SER A 348 47.47 -45.88 20.81
C SER A 348 47.76 -44.37 20.85
N LYS A 349 47.66 -43.71 22.00
CA LYS A 349 47.87 -42.25 22.14
C LYS A 349 47.12 -41.45 21.07
N PRO A 350 45.78 -41.49 21.05
CA PRO A 350 44.98 -40.85 20.01
C PRO A 350 45.23 -39.33 19.99
N TYR A 351 45.55 -38.79 18.81
CA TYR A 351 46.04 -37.43 18.65
C TYR A 351 45.03 -36.50 17.98
N ALA A 352 44.38 -36.95 16.90
CA ALA A 352 43.34 -36.19 16.22
C ALA A 352 42.13 -37.08 15.88
N VAL A 353 40.99 -36.43 15.73
CA VAL A 353 39.73 -37.05 15.32
C VAL A 353 39.15 -36.26 14.16
N ALA A 354 38.53 -36.95 13.20
CA ALA A 354 37.73 -36.34 12.15
C ALA A 354 36.41 -37.09 12.01
N LEU A 355 35.37 -36.37 11.60
CA LEU A 355 34.05 -36.92 11.29
C LEU A 355 33.81 -36.85 9.79
N GLY A 356 33.19 -37.88 9.23
CA GLY A 356 32.76 -37.88 7.83
C GLY A 356 32.05 -39.17 7.47
N ASP A 357 31.13 -39.11 6.52
CA ASP A 357 30.52 -40.30 5.95
C ASP A 357 31.53 -40.97 5.00
N LEU A 358 32.13 -42.09 5.42
CA LEU A 358 33.15 -42.80 4.65
C LEU A 358 32.56 -43.95 3.83
N ASN A 359 31.37 -44.42 4.17
CA ASN A 359 30.73 -45.58 3.55
C ASN A 359 29.50 -45.21 2.68
N SER A 360 29.16 -43.93 2.60
CA SER A 360 28.00 -43.37 1.89
C SER A 360 26.65 -43.89 2.41
N ASP A 361 26.52 -44.13 3.72
CA ASP A 361 25.26 -44.51 4.37
C ASP A 361 24.52 -43.32 5.02
N ASP A 362 24.97 -42.10 4.70
CA ASP A 362 24.55 -40.81 5.24
C ASP A 362 24.83 -40.65 6.75
N LYS A 363 25.49 -41.61 7.44
CA LYS A 363 25.87 -41.52 8.87
C LYS A 363 27.32 -41.02 8.98
N LEU A 364 27.62 -40.28 10.05
CA LEU A 364 28.98 -39.80 10.30
C LEU A 364 29.82 -40.94 10.89
N ASP A 365 30.86 -41.35 10.19
CA ASP A 365 31.91 -42.21 10.74
C ASP A 365 32.96 -41.37 11.49
N VAL A 366 33.73 -42.04 12.35
CA VAL A 366 34.79 -41.42 13.13
C VAL A 366 36.15 -41.99 12.74
N VAL A 367 37.08 -41.11 12.38
CA VAL A 367 38.48 -41.46 12.12
C VAL A 367 39.35 -40.94 13.24
N VAL A 368 40.16 -41.81 13.84
CA VAL A 368 41.12 -41.45 14.89
C VAL A 368 42.53 -41.75 14.42
N THR A 369 43.41 -40.75 14.48
CA THR A 369 44.84 -40.93 14.24
C THR A 369 45.55 -41.19 15.56
N ASN A 370 46.33 -42.27 15.59
CA ASN A 370 47.04 -42.72 16.79
C ASN A 370 48.52 -42.38 16.68
N TYR A 371 49.11 -41.76 17.70
CA TYR A 371 50.54 -41.44 17.73
C TYR A 371 51.40 -42.62 18.23
N GLY A 372 50.81 -43.52 19.04
CA GLY A 372 51.54 -44.55 19.78
C GLY A 372 51.78 -45.87 19.03
N GLY A 373 51.34 -45.97 17.78
CA GLY A 373 51.65 -47.05 16.85
C GLY A 373 51.08 -46.67 15.49
N ASP A 374 51.81 -46.91 14.40
CA ASP A 374 51.59 -46.41 13.02
C ASP A 374 50.27 -46.88 12.38
N THR A 375 49.15 -46.59 13.04
CA THR A 375 47.83 -47.11 12.74
C THR A 375 46.82 -45.96 12.78
N THR A 376 45.94 -45.92 11.78
CA THR A 376 44.72 -45.12 11.85
C THR A 376 43.58 -46.04 12.22
N GLY A 377 42.82 -45.67 13.26
CA GLY A 377 41.58 -46.37 13.62
C GLY A 377 40.41 -45.77 12.87
N ILE A 378 39.71 -46.59 12.09
CA ILE A 378 38.42 -46.22 11.50
C ILE A 378 37.32 -46.87 12.35
N PHE A 379 36.40 -46.06 12.86
CA PHE A 379 35.21 -46.45 13.59
C PHE A 379 34.00 -46.13 12.72
N GLN A 380 33.40 -47.16 12.14
CA GLN A 380 32.19 -47.00 11.35
C GLN A 380 30.96 -47.03 12.25
N ASP A 381 30.01 -46.12 12.02
CA ASP A 381 28.74 -46.14 12.76
C ASP A 381 27.86 -47.27 12.20
N PHE A 382 27.40 -48.17 13.07
CA PHE A 382 26.53 -49.26 12.66
C PHE A 382 25.06 -48.93 12.87
N ASP A 383 24.72 -48.19 13.93
CA ASP A 383 23.36 -47.71 14.23
C ASP A 383 23.35 -46.72 15.41
N ASN A 384 22.81 -45.52 15.16
CA ASN A 384 22.49 -44.50 16.16
C ASN A 384 23.66 -44.16 17.11
N GLY A 385 24.86 -43.92 16.57
CA GLY A 385 26.04 -43.55 17.34
C GLY A 385 26.72 -44.72 18.06
N SER A 386 26.49 -45.96 17.60
CA SER A 386 27.14 -47.17 18.11
C SER A 386 28.20 -47.66 17.13
N PHE A 387 29.47 -47.50 17.51
CA PHE A 387 30.61 -47.88 16.68
C PHE A 387 31.08 -49.31 16.95
N VAL A 388 31.39 -50.08 15.90
CA VAL A 388 31.98 -51.43 16.01
C VAL A 388 33.51 -51.35 15.91
N ASN A 389 34.19 -52.39 16.42
CA ASN A 389 35.64 -52.51 16.56
C ASN A 389 36.45 -51.88 15.41
N GLN A 390 37.47 -51.11 15.82
CA GLN A 390 38.50 -50.49 15.00
C GLN A 390 38.94 -51.39 13.84
N THR A 391 38.74 -50.93 12.61
CA THR A 391 39.55 -51.42 11.49
C THR A 391 40.85 -50.63 11.50
N ALA A 392 41.93 -51.28 11.94
CA ALA A 392 43.26 -50.68 11.91
C ALA A 392 43.76 -50.65 10.47
N VAL A 393 43.97 -49.45 9.95
CA VAL A 393 44.67 -49.25 8.67
C VAL A 393 46.11 -48.88 9.01
N VAL A 394 47.05 -49.78 8.68
CA VAL A 394 48.49 -49.50 8.77
C VAL A 394 48.83 -48.55 7.65
N ILE A 395 49.44 -47.40 7.98
CA ILE A 395 49.98 -46.50 6.97
C ILE A 395 51.41 -47.00 6.72
N GLU A 396 51.63 -47.78 5.66
CA GLU A 396 52.99 -48.15 5.26
C GLU A 396 53.76 -46.88 4.86
N GLU A 397 54.92 -46.64 5.49
CA GLU A 397 55.83 -45.56 5.11
C GLU A 397 56.37 -45.81 3.69
N TYR A 398 56.38 -44.76 2.85
CA TYR A 398 57.08 -44.75 1.56
C TYR A 398 58.57 -44.45 1.73
#